data_AF-A0A2V7PKV1-F1
#
_entry.id   AF-A0A2V7PKV1-F1
#
_cell.length_a   1.000
_cell.length_b   1.000
_cell.length_c   1.000
_cell.angle_alpha   90.00
_cell.angle_beta   90.00
_cell.angle_gamma   90.00
#
_symmetry.space_group_name_H-M   'P 1'
#
loop_
_entity.id
_entity.type
_entity.pdbx_description
1 polymer ?
#
loop_
_entity_poly.entity_id
_entity_poly.type
_entity_poly.pdbx_seq_one_letter_code
_entity_poly.pdbx_strand_id
1 'polypeptide(L)'
;MSGSMAADPHLTLTPTRPGTGADTARAAALVLEMRRALERYGDVRSAEADGFRRFLPGVKQPVYHYTSWRSALAALFRFDAVRPTSLLYKEGPRGTLVLVGAMYTAPARASFDELDRRVPLAVARWHEHVNWCLPPRGQSERWRETRDGKPVFGPKSPIATEAACSAVGGRFVPRLFGWMVHVMAFESDDPKIIWGGEHEHGRQ
;
A
#
# COMPACT_ATOMS: atom_id res chain seq x y z
N MET A 1 -14.43 -10.97 -24.98
CA MET A 1 -15.23 -11.00 -23.74
C MET A 1 -14.40 -10.37 -22.63
N SER A 2 -14.47 -9.04 -22.46
CA SER A 2 -13.72 -8.33 -21.43
C SER A 2 -14.55 -8.36 -20.15
N GLY A 3 -14.21 -9.26 -19.23
CA GLY A 3 -14.87 -9.30 -17.92
C GLY A 3 -14.61 -7.99 -17.20
N SER A 4 -15.68 -7.27 -16.82
CA SER A 4 -15.61 -6.20 -15.84
C SER A 4 -14.90 -6.75 -14.60
N MET A 5 -13.66 -6.31 -14.34
CA MET A 5 -13.03 -6.54 -13.05
C MET A 5 -13.94 -5.86 -12.03
N ALA A 6 -14.63 -6.66 -11.21
CA ALA A 6 -15.45 -6.12 -10.13
C ALA A 6 -14.56 -5.18 -9.31
N ALA A 7 -14.96 -3.91 -9.21
CA ALA A 7 -14.22 -2.93 -8.43
C ALA A 7 -14.08 -3.46 -7.00
N ASP A 8 -12.86 -3.46 -6.48
CA ASP A 8 -12.60 -3.84 -5.09
C ASP A 8 -13.36 -2.83 -4.20
N PRO A 9 -14.34 -3.28 -3.39
CA PRO A 9 -15.17 -2.36 -2.60
C PRO A 9 -14.39 -1.67 -1.48
N HIS A 10 -13.16 -2.12 -1.23
CA HIS A 10 -12.26 -1.61 -0.21
C HIS A 10 -11.10 -0.77 -0.73
N LEU A 11 -11.03 -0.54 -2.05
CA LEU A 11 -10.00 0.29 -2.67
C LEU A 11 -10.63 1.31 -3.61
N THR A 12 -10.19 2.56 -3.48
CA THR A 12 -10.42 3.59 -4.49
C THR A 12 -9.08 3.97 -5.10
N LEU A 13 -9.00 3.96 -6.43
CA LEU A 13 -7.79 4.27 -7.17
C LEU A 13 -7.93 5.65 -7.84
N THR A 14 -6.85 6.43 -7.91
CA THR A 14 -6.83 7.67 -8.70
C THR A 14 -7.12 7.38 -10.18
N PRO A 15 -7.68 8.34 -10.94
CA PRO A 15 -7.73 8.20 -12.40
C PRO A 15 -6.32 8.11 -12.97
N THR A 16 -6.18 7.43 -14.11
CA THR A 16 -4.95 7.49 -14.91
C THR A 16 -4.94 8.78 -15.72
N ARG A 17 -3.75 9.33 -15.97
CA ARG A 17 -3.56 10.49 -16.86
C ARG A 17 -2.80 10.07 -18.13
N PRO A 18 -3.03 10.73 -19.28
CA PRO A 18 -2.16 10.57 -20.44
C PRO A 18 -0.72 10.90 -20.05
N GLY A 19 0.21 10.02 -20.39
CA GLY A 19 1.62 10.20 -20.07
C GLY A 19 2.37 11.07 -21.07
N THR A 20 3.33 11.81 -20.55
CA THR A 20 4.31 12.58 -21.35
C THR A 20 5.71 11.99 -21.19
N GLY A 21 6.64 12.39 -22.08
CA GLY A 21 8.06 12.04 -21.90
C GLY A 21 8.65 12.57 -20.59
N ALA A 22 8.14 13.71 -20.09
CA ALA A 22 8.57 14.29 -18.82
C ALA A 22 8.13 13.43 -17.62
N ASP A 23 6.94 12.81 -17.69
CA ASP A 23 6.47 11.89 -16.63
C ASP A 23 7.34 10.65 -16.55
N THR A 24 7.68 10.06 -17.70
CA THR A 24 8.59 8.92 -17.77
C THR A 24 9.97 9.27 -17.23
N ALA A 25 10.52 10.43 -17.57
CA ALA A 25 11.82 10.88 -17.08
C ALA A 25 11.81 11.10 -15.55
N ARG A 26 10.75 11.73 -15.02
CA ARG A 26 10.56 11.90 -13.57
C ARG A 26 10.44 10.56 -12.84
N ALA A 27 9.63 9.64 -13.38
CA ALA A 27 9.47 8.30 -12.83
C ALA A 27 10.81 7.55 -12.77
N ALA A 28 11.58 7.58 -13.86
CA ALA A 28 12.90 6.96 -13.89
C ALA A 28 13.87 7.58 -12.87
N ALA A 29 13.88 8.90 -12.73
CA ALA A 29 14.70 9.59 -11.74
C ALA A 29 14.32 9.20 -10.29
N LEU A 30 13.02 9.10 -9.99
CA LEU A 30 12.52 8.64 -8.69
C LEU A 30 13.02 7.22 -8.38
N VAL A 31 12.91 6.30 -9.34
CA VAL A 31 13.37 4.91 -9.14
C VAL A 31 14.88 4.84 -8.91
N LEU A 32 15.67 5.63 -9.64
CA LEU A 32 17.11 5.68 -9.47
C LEU A 32 17.49 6.20 -8.07
N GLU A 33 16.86 7.27 -7.62
CA GLU A 33 17.07 7.83 -6.28
C GLU A 33 16.67 6.84 -5.19
N MET A 34 15.50 6.21 -5.34
CA MET A 34 15.01 5.17 -4.43
C MET A 34 15.99 4.01 -4.33
N ARG A 35 16.47 3.47 -5.46
CA ARG A 35 17.39 2.33 -5.45
C ARG A 35 18.68 2.65 -4.71
N ARG A 36 19.29 3.79 -5.02
CA ARG A 36 20.53 4.25 -4.38
C ARG A 36 20.38 4.41 -2.87
N ALA A 37 19.27 5.00 -2.41
CA ALA A 37 19.09 5.27 -0.99
C ALA A 37 18.61 4.07 -0.17
N LEU A 38 17.79 3.21 -0.78
CA LEU A 38 17.10 2.14 -0.06
C LEU A 38 17.82 0.78 -0.17
N GLU A 39 18.87 0.64 -0.99
CA GLU A 39 19.64 -0.62 -1.10
C GLU A 39 20.16 -1.13 0.25
N ARG A 40 20.50 -0.21 1.17
CA ARG A 40 20.96 -0.53 2.53
C ARG A 40 19.94 -1.33 3.35
N TYR A 41 18.67 -1.27 2.95
CA TYR A 41 17.57 -2.01 3.56
C TYR A 41 17.34 -3.38 2.91
N GLY A 42 18.24 -3.84 2.03
CA GLY A 42 18.24 -5.24 1.60
C GLY A 42 18.34 -6.21 2.78
N ASP A 43 19.01 -5.80 3.86
CA ASP A 43 18.89 -6.43 5.18
C ASP A 43 17.82 -5.74 6.02
N VAL A 44 16.78 -6.49 6.38
CA VAL A 44 15.67 -6.00 7.21
C VAL A 44 16.13 -5.46 8.56
N ARG A 45 17.25 -5.96 9.12
CA ARG A 45 17.79 -5.46 10.40
C ARG A 45 18.21 -4.00 10.29
N SER A 46 18.70 -3.56 9.14
CA SER A 46 19.01 -2.15 8.88
C SER A 46 17.76 -1.28 8.92
N ALA A 47 16.64 -1.80 8.40
CA ALA A 47 15.36 -1.09 8.45
C ALA A 47 14.85 -1.00 9.90
N GLU A 48 14.94 -2.08 10.67
CA GLU A 48 14.53 -2.09 12.07
C GLU A 48 15.38 -1.16 12.94
N ALA A 49 16.69 -1.10 12.69
CA ALA A 49 17.61 -0.17 13.35
C ALA A 49 17.22 1.30 13.10
N ASP A 50 16.72 1.60 11.90
CA ASP A 50 16.22 2.93 11.52
C ASP A 50 14.77 3.20 11.98
N GLY A 51 14.19 2.28 12.74
CA GLY A 51 12.88 2.46 13.38
C GLY A 51 11.69 2.04 12.52
N PHE A 52 11.91 1.35 11.40
CA PHE A 52 10.83 0.68 10.69
C PHE A 52 10.36 -0.55 11.49
N ARG A 53 9.04 -0.78 11.53
CA ARG A 53 8.43 -1.92 12.25
C ARG A 53 7.49 -2.68 11.34
N ARG A 54 7.50 -4.00 11.43
CA ARG A 54 6.59 -4.86 10.67
C ARG A 54 5.13 -4.52 10.99
N PHE A 55 4.35 -4.21 9.97
CA PHE A 55 2.92 -4.00 10.07
C PHE A 55 2.21 -5.36 10.13
N LEU A 56 1.22 -5.48 11.03
CA LEU A 56 0.47 -6.72 11.30
C LEU A 56 1.39 -7.94 11.55
N PRO A 57 2.22 -7.92 12.61
CA PRO A 57 3.10 -9.03 12.93
C PRO A 57 2.30 -10.33 13.17
N GLY A 58 2.81 -11.45 12.67
CA GLY A 58 2.16 -12.76 12.78
C GLY A 58 1.10 -13.07 11.71
N VAL A 59 0.78 -12.11 10.84
CA VAL A 59 -0.11 -12.33 9.70
C VAL A 59 0.72 -12.56 8.44
N LYS A 60 0.52 -13.69 7.77
CA LYS A 60 1.14 -13.97 6.47
C LYS A 60 0.57 -13.02 5.42
N GLN A 61 1.45 -12.32 4.72
CA GLN A 61 1.11 -11.37 3.67
C GLN A 61 1.98 -11.66 2.45
N PRO A 62 1.48 -11.45 1.22
CA PRO A 62 2.28 -11.68 0.02
C PRO A 62 3.45 -10.69 -0.07
N VAL A 63 3.24 -9.45 0.41
CA VAL A 63 4.27 -8.44 0.68
C VAL A 63 4.14 -7.99 2.13
N TYR A 64 5.27 -7.96 2.83
CA TYR A 64 5.37 -7.45 4.19
C TYR A 64 5.77 -5.98 4.19
N HIS A 65 4.94 -5.15 4.82
CA HIS A 65 5.23 -3.74 5.05
C HIS A 65 6.00 -3.58 6.37
N TYR A 66 7.18 -2.97 6.30
CA TYR A 66 7.88 -2.44 7.45
C TYR A 66 7.69 -0.93 7.44
N THR A 67 6.92 -0.40 8.39
CA THR A 67 6.42 0.97 8.39
C THR A 67 7.17 1.84 9.40
N SER A 68 7.49 3.07 9.00
CA SER A 68 8.08 4.09 9.86
C SER A 68 7.05 5.17 10.18
N TRP A 69 6.69 5.31 11.46
CA TRP A 69 5.78 6.36 11.91
C TRP A 69 6.36 7.76 11.68
N ARG A 70 7.68 7.92 11.83
CA ARG A 70 8.38 9.19 11.58
C ARG A 70 8.27 9.58 10.10
N SER A 71 8.46 8.62 9.20
CA SER A 71 8.28 8.85 7.76
C SER A 71 6.82 9.12 7.40
N ALA A 72 5.87 8.42 8.01
CA ALA A 72 4.44 8.65 7.81
C ALA A 72 4.04 10.09 8.20
N LEU A 73 4.51 10.58 9.35
CA LEU A 73 4.27 11.96 9.78
C LEU A 73 4.92 12.99 8.84
N ALA A 74 6.15 12.75 8.38
CA ALA A 74 6.82 13.64 7.44
C ALA A 74 6.11 13.69 6.08
N ALA A 75 5.59 12.55 5.62
CA ALA A 75 4.86 12.40 4.35
C ALA A 75 3.57 13.23 4.30
N LEU A 76 3.01 13.61 5.45
CA LEU A 76 1.86 14.52 5.51
C LEU A 76 2.18 15.92 4.97
N PHE A 77 3.46 16.32 4.99
CA PHE A 77 3.89 17.67 4.62
C PHE A 77 4.68 17.67 3.31
N ARG A 78 5.54 16.68 3.08
CA ARG A 78 6.39 16.62 1.89
C ARG A 78 6.60 15.19 1.42
N PHE A 79 6.75 15.02 0.11
CA PHE A 79 7.22 13.77 -0.47
C PHE A 79 8.74 13.74 -0.52
N ASP A 80 9.30 12.58 -0.25
CA ASP A 80 10.75 12.35 -0.16
C ASP A 80 11.01 10.89 -0.59
N ALA A 81 11.61 10.70 -1.77
CA ALA A 81 11.86 9.39 -2.35
C ALA A 81 12.87 8.55 -1.55
N VAL A 82 13.66 9.16 -0.67
CA VAL A 82 14.63 8.43 0.16
C VAL A 82 14.10 8.15 1.57
N ARG A 83 12.87 8.60 1.89
CA ARG A 83 12.20 8.37 3.18
C ARG A 83 10.80 7.78 3.00
N PRO A 84 10.71 6.52 2.53
CA PRO A 84 9.42 5.88 2.34
C PRO A 84 8.67 5.72 3.66
N THR A 85 7.34 5.68 3.56
CA THR A 85 6.48 5.36 4.71
C THR A 85 6.62 3.89 5.09
N SER A 86 6.72 3.00 4.11
CA SER A 86 7.01 1.59 4.33
C SER A 86 8.03 1.04 3.36
N LEU A 87 8.89 0.15 3.84
CA LEU A 87 9.71 -0.73 3.01
C LEU A 87 8.92 -2.03 2.77
N LEU A 88 9.03 -2.57 1.55
CA LEU A 88 8.27 -3.73 1.10
C LEU A 88 9.20 -4.93 0.93
N TYR A 89 8.84 -6.04 1.57
CA TYR A 89 9.61 -7.28 1.47
C TYR A 89 8.75 -8.45 1.04
N LYS A 90 9.30 -9.35 0.22
CA LYS A 90 8.72 -10.67 -0.06
C LYS A 90 9.50 -11.76 0.66
N GLU A 91 8.83 -12.86 0.97
CA GLU A 91 9.48 -14.09 1.42
C GLU A 91 10.34 -14.66 0.28
N GLY A 92 11.63 -14.80 0.53
CA GLY A 92 12.61 -15.42 -0.34
C GLY A 92 13.00 -16.84 0.10
N PRO A 93 13.97 -17.45 -0.58
CA PRO A 93 14.43 -18.80 -0.26
C PRO A 93 14.85 -18.94 1.20
N ARG A 94 14.49 -20.06 1.84
CA ARG A 94 14.82 -20.35 3.24
C ARG A 94 14.28 -19.31 4.24
N GLY A 95 13.20 -18.60 3.89
CA GLY A 95 12.52 -17.65 4.78
C GLY A 95 13.23 -16.30 4.93
N THR A 96 14.18 -15.97 4.05
CA THR A 96 14.78 -14.63 4.01
C THR A 96 13.75 -13.59 3.60
N LEU A 97 13.90 -12.34 4.04
CA LEU A 97 13.12 -11.21 3.53
C LEU A 97 13.91 -10.50 2.45
N VAL A 98 13.35 -10.42 1.25
CA VAL A 98 13.96 -9.74 0.09
C VAL A 98 13.27 -8.41 -0.11
N LEU A 99 14.03 -7.31 -0.09
CA LEU A 99 13.50 -5.97 -0.40
C LEU A 99 13.04 -5.94 -1.85
N VAL A 100 11.76 -5.60 -2.07
CA VAL A 100 11.16 -5.54 -3.41
C VAL A 100 10.74 -4.14 -3.80
N GLY A 101 10.59 -3.23 -2.83
CA GLY A 101 10.10 -1.89 -3.12
C GLY A 101 9.85 -1.05 -1.88
N ALA A 102 9.09 0.01 -2.08
CA ALA A 102 8.65 0.91 -1.02
C ALA A 102 7.22 1.40 -1.24
N MET A 103 6.57 1.81 -0.16
CA MET A 103 5.29 2.49 -0.17
C MET A 103 5.44 3.92 0.33
N TYR A 104 4.83 4.85 -0.38
CA TYR A 104 4.73 6.24 0.04
C TYR A 104 3.28 6.57 0.38
N THR A 105 3.12 7.48 1.34
CA THR A 105 1.81 8.01 1.72
C THR A 105 1.68 9.48 1.37
N ALA A 106 0.44 9.94 1.28
CA ALA A 106 0.07 11.33 1.14
C ALA A 106 -1.21 11.60 1.95
N PRO A 107 -1.45 12.85 2.41
CA PRO A 107 -2.68 13.20 3.10
C PRO A 107 -3.92 12.82 2.29
N ALA A 108 -4.96 12.33 2.97
CA ALA A 108 -6.27 12.03 2.38
C ALA A 108 -6.90 13.21 1.61
N ARG A 109 -6.57 14.44 2.01
CA ARG A 109 -7.04 15.69 1.38
C ARG A 109 -6.21 16.13 0.16
N ALA A 110 -5.14 15.40 -0.17
CA ALA A 110 -4.27 15.79 -1.27
C ALA A 110 -5.04 15.74 -2.60
N SER A 111 -4.91 16.80 -3.40
CA SER A 111 -5.51 16.82 -4.74
C SER A 111 -4.76 15.88 -5.68
N PHE A 112 -5.40 15.51 -6.80
CA PHE A 112 -4.73 14.71 -7.82
C PHE A 112 -3.48 15.39 -8.39
N ASP A 113 -3.45 16.73 -8.48
CA ASP A 113 -2.26 17.47 -8.90
C ASP A 113 -1.16 17.49 -7.83
N GLU A 114 -1.52 17.41 -6.55
CA GLU A 114 -0.54 17.20 -5.49
C GLU A 114 0.03 15.78 -5.52
N LEU A 115 -0.77 14.76 -5.80
CA LEU A 115 -0.30 13.39 -5.96
C LEU A 115 0.60 13.23 -7.19
N ASP A 116 0.21 13.81 -8.32
CA ASP A 116 0.95 13.76 -9.59
C ASP A 116 2.36 14.41 -9.49
N ARG A 117 2.45 15.52 -8.75
CA ARG A 117 3.73 16.17 -8.43
C ARG A 117 4.65 15.29 -7.58
N ARG A 118 4.12 14.37 -6.79
CA ARG A 118 4.89 13.40 -6.02
C ARG A 118 5.33 12.24 -6.91
N VAL A 119 4.35 11.47 -7.41
CA VAL A 119 4.54 10.36 -8.35
C VAL A 119 3.55 10.57 -9.50
N PRO A 120 4.00 10.66 -10.76
CA PRO A 120 3.13 10.98 -11.88
C PRO A 120 1.96 10.00 -12.00
N LEU A 121 0.74 10.52 -12.14
CA LEU A 121 -0.49 9.71 -12.32
C LEU A 121 -0.58 9.04 -13.69
N ALA A 122 0.34 9.41 -14.58
CA ALA A 122 0.54 8.74 -15.86
C ALA A 122 1.30 7.40 -15.73
N VAL A 123 2.07 7.20 -14.66
CA VAL A 123 2.88 5.97 -14.48
C VAL A 123 2.35 5.07 -13.38
N ALA A 124 1.72 5.64 -12.35
CA ALA A 124 1.20 4.91 -11.20
C ALA A 124 -0.16 5.47 -10.77
N ARG A 125 -0.95 4.68 -10.06
CA ARG A 125 -2.18 5.11 -9.41
C ARG A 125 -1.99 5.08 -7.90
N TRP A 126 -2.40 6.17 -7.26
CA TRP A 126 -2.51 6.16 -5.82
C TRP A 126 -3.81 5.47 -5.44
N HIS A 127 -3.86 4.84 -4.28
CA HIS A 127 -5.06 4.22 -3.75
C HIS A 127 -5.35 4.65 -2.31
N GLU A 128 -6.62 4.60 -1.95
CA GLU A 128 -7.10 4.72 -0.57
C GLU A 128 -7.80 3.43 -0.17
N HIS A 129 -7.61 3.05 1.09
CA HIS A 129 -8.36 1.96 1.72
C HIS A 129 -9.66 2.53 2.28
N VAL A 130 -10.78 2.09 1.71
CA VAL A 130 -12.12 2.64 1.96
C VAL A 130 -13.08 1.59 2.46
N ASN A 131 -14.15 2.01 3.14
CA ASN A 131 -15.26 1.13 3.54
C ASN A 131 -14.87 -0.06 4.43
N TRP A 132 -13.81 0.03 5.23
CA TRP A 132 -13.38 -1.09 6.06
C TRP A 132 -14.33 -1.32 7.22
N CYS A 133 -14.73 -2.58 7.44
CA CYS A 133 -15.33 -3.00 8.69
C CYS A 133 -14.25 -3.57 9.62
N LEU A 134 -14.07 -2.95 10.79
CA LEU A 134 -13.11 -3.39 11.81
C LEU A 134 -13.83 -4.08 12.97
N PRO A 135 -13.17 -5.01 13.69
CA PRO A 135 -13.69 -5.48 14.96
C PRO A 135 -13.87 -4.34 15.98
N PRO A 136 -14.73 -4.52 17.00
CA PRO A 136 -14.78 -3.64 18.14
C PRO A 136 -13.42 -3.46 18.81
N ARG A 137 -13.23 -2.31 19.46
CA ARG A 137 -12.01 -2.06 20.23
C ARG A 137 -11.90 -3.11 21.35
N GLY A 138 -10.71 -3.68 21.51
CA GLY A 138 -10.44 -4.72 22.52
C GLY A 138 -10.80 -6.15 22.09
N GLN A 139 -11.48 -6.35 20.96
CA GLN A 139 -11.91 -7.66 20.47
C GLN A 139 -11.02 -8.16 19.31
N SER A 140 -9.72 -8.29 19.57
CA SER A 140 -8.73 -8.63 18.55
C SER A 140 -8.88 -10.03 17.97
N GLU A 141 -9.45 -10.96 18.74
CA GLU A 141 -9.76 -12.33 18.34
C GLU A 141 -10.72 -12.41 17.15
N ARG A 142 -11.61 -11.42 17.03
CA ARG A 142 -12.62 -11.35 15.95
C ARG A 142 -12.04 -11.03 14.58
N TRP A 143 -10.77 -10.61 14.49
CA TRP A 143 -10.07 -10.50 13.21
C TRP A 143 -10.03 -11.84 12.43
N ARG A 144 -10.20 -12.96 13.12
CA ARG A 144 -10.25 -14.31 12.52
C ARG A 144 -11.68 -14.81 12.25
N GLU A 145 -12.70 -14.01 12.56
CA GLU A 145 -14.09 -14.39 12.34
C GLU A 145 -14.37 -14.53 10.84
N THR A 146 -14.97 -15.66 10.46
CA THR A 146 -15.38 -15.94 9.09
C THR A 146 -16.87 -16.26 9.03
N ARG A 147 -17.50 -15.89 7.92
CA ARG A 147 -18.88 -16.25 7.59
C ARG A 147 -18.93 -16.63 6.11
N ASP A 148 -19.51 -17.78 5.81
CA ASP A 148 -19.57 -18.34 4.45
C ASP A 148 -18.19 -18.41 3.76
N GLY A 149 -17.16 -18.79 4.52
CA GLY A 149 -15.79 -18.90 4.04
C GLY A 149 -15.07 -17.56 3.79
N LYS A 150 -15.70 -16.42 4.09
CA LYS A 150 -15.11 -15.08 3.93
C LYS A 150 -14.84 -14.42 5.28
N PRO A 151 -13.77 -13.61 5.42
CA PRO A 151 -13.57 -12.80 6.62
C PRO A 151 -14.75 -11.88 6.87
N VAL A 152 -15.16 -11.73 8.13
CA VAL A 152 -16.20 -10.75 8.52
C VAL A 152 -15.61 -9.33 8.52
N PHE A 153 -14.34 -9.19 8.90
CA PHE A 153 -13.65 -7.91 9.04
C PHE A 153 -12.43 -7.80 8.14
N GLY A 154 -12.01 -6.56 7.87
CA GLY A 154 -10.81 -6.24 7.11
C GLY A 154 -10.98 -6.21 5.59
N PRO A 155 -9.87 -6.12 4.84
CA PRO A 155 -9.88 -5.79 3.40
C PRO A 155 -10.47 -6.87 2.49
N LYS A 156 -10.60 -8.10 2.99
CA LYS A 156 -11.16 -9.24 2.25
C LYS A 156 -12.60 -9.53 2.65
N SER A 157 -13.18 -8.71 3.51
CA SER A 157 -14.59 -8.82 3.88
C SER A 157 -15.48 -8.41 2.70
N PRO A 158 -16.66 -9.01 2.52
CA PRO A 158 -17.66 -8.47 1.61
C PRO A 158 -18.41 -7.26 2.20
N ILE A 159 -18.19 -6.93 3.48
CA ILE A 159 -18.90 -5.87 4.21
C ILE A 159 -18.27 -4.52 3.91
N ALA A 160 -18.90 -3.76 3.01
CA ALA A 160 -18.42 -2.45 2.55
C ALA A 160 -19.41 -1.29 2.80
N THR A 161 -20.39 -1.47 3.68
CA THR A 161 -21.31 -0.38 4.07
C THR A 161 -21.37 -0.25 5.59
N GLU A 162 -21.69 0.96 6.05
CA GLU A 162 -21.83 1.25 7.48
C GLU A 162 -22.94 0.42 8.14
N ALA A 163 -24.09 0.28 7.47
CA ALA A 163 -25.21 -0.51 7.97
C ALA A 163 -24.85 -1.99 8.11
N ALA A 164 -24.20 -2.58 7.09
CA ALA A 164 -23.78 -3.98 7.15
C ALA A 164 -22.68 -4.21 8.19
N CYS A 165 -21.75 -3.26 8.36
CA CYS A 165 -20.74 -3.33 9.40
C CYS A 165 -21.34 -3.25 10.79
N SER A 166 -22.30 -2.35 11.01
CA SER A 166 -23.04 -2.25 12.27
C SER A 166 -23.82 -3.54 12.58
N ALA A 167 -24.40 -4.20 11.57
CA ALA A 167 -25.16 -5.44 11.74
C ALA A 167 -24.31 -6.63 12.24
N VAL A 168 -22.99 -6.61 12.03
CA VAL A 168 -22.06 -7.60 12.60
C VAL A 168 -21.38 -7.10 13.88
N GLY A 169 -21.86 -5.99 14.44
CA GLY A 169 -21.27 -5.34 15.60
C GLY A 169 -19.85 -4.84 15.34
N GLY A 170 -19.59 -4.35 14.13
CA GLY A 170 -18.30 -3.81 13.72
C GLY A 170 -18.18 -2.30 13.89
N ARG A 171 -16.98 -1.80 13.60
CA ARG A 171 -16.66 -0.37 13.49
C ARG A 171 -16.40 -0.04 12.03
N PHE A 172 -17.31 0.69 11.42
CA PHE A 172 -17.14 1.15 10.04
C PHE A 172 -16.10 2.27 9.98
N VAL A 173 -15.19 2.18 9.00
CA VAL A 173 -14.18 3.18 8.72
C VAL A 173 -14.27 3.53 7.23
N PRO A 174 -14.87 4.68 6.87
CA PRO A 174 -15.06 5.04 5.47
C PRO A 174 -13.72 5.24 4.74
N ARG A 175 -12.70 5.69 5.46
CA ARG A 175 -11.34 5.85 4.98
C ARG A 175 -10.35 5.58 6.12
N LEU A 176 -9.50 4.57 5.95
CA LEU A 176 -8.59 4.13 7.02
C LEU A 176 -7.27 4.90 7.04
N PHE A 177 -6.75 5.23 5.85
CA PHE A 177 -5.46 5.89 5.66
C PHE A 177 -5.59 7.09 4.71
N GLY A 178 -4.49 7.80 4.46
CA GLY A 178 -4.40 8.69 3.29
C GLY A 178 -4.16 7.92 1.99
N TRP A 179 -3.79 8.65 0.95
CA TRP A 179 -3.36 8.06 -0.32
C TRP A 179 -2.08 7.25 -0.13
N MET A 180 -1.98 6.13 -0.82
CA MET A 180 -0.82 5.25 -0.85
C MET A 180 -0.42 4.92 -2.28
N VAL A 181 0.87 4.75 -2.53
CA VAL A 181 1.40 4.23 -3.78
C VAL A 181 2.52 3.25 -3.48
N HIS A 182 2.46 2.07 -4.09
CA HIS A 182 3.52 1.07 -4.03
C HIS A 182 4.42 1.20 -5.25
N VAL A 183 5.74 1.14 -5.02
CA VAL A 183 6.75 1.21 -6.08
C VAL A 183 7.69 0.02 -5.91
N MET A 184 7.59 -0.95 -6.81
CA MET A 184 8.32 -2.23 -6.80
C MET A 184 9.72 -2.08 -7.41
N ALA A 185 10.45 -1.04 -6.97
CA ALA A 185 11.69 -0.58 -7.59
C ALA A 185 12.80 -1.66 -7.63
N PHE A 186 12.77 -2.67 -6.78
CA PHE A 186 13.80 -3.72 -6.70
C PHE A 186 13.36 -5.04 -7.34
N GLU A 187 12.12 -5.14 -7.83
CA GLU A 187 11.58 -6.37 -8.42
C GLU A 187 11.95 -6.54 -9.90
N SER A 188 12.12 -5.44 -10.64
CA SER A 188 12.47 -5.44 -12.07
C SER A 188 12.97 -4.07 -12.53
N ASP A 189 13.53 -4.02 -13.75
CA ASP A 189 13.76 -2.80 -14.52
C ASP A 189 12.59 -2.44 -15.45
N ASP A 190 11.59 -3.32 -15.59
CA ASP A 190 10.38 -3.03 -16.38
C ASP A 190 9.49 -2.01 -15.63
N PRO A 191 9.22 -0.82 -16.21
CA PRO A 191 8.32 0.18 -15.60
C PRO A 191 6.94 -0.37 -15.25
N LYS A 192 6.42 -1.34 -16.01
CA LYS A 192 5.09 -1.94 -15.73
C LYS A 192 5.09 -2.74 -14.43
N ILE A 193 6.21 -3.36 -14.08
CA ILE A 193 6.36 -4.09 -12.81
C ILE A 193 6.59 -3.08 -11.68
N ILE A 194 7.51 -2.13 -11.89
CA ILE A 194 7.85 -1.11 -10.88
C ILE A 194 6.62 -0.33 -10.41
N TRP A 195 5.76 0.08 -11.34
CA TRP A 195 4.60 0.93 -11.04
C TRP A 195 3.26 0.15 -10.99
N GLY A 196 3.27 -1.15 -11.27
CA GLY A 196 2.06 -1.99 -11.32
C GLY A 196 1.71 -2.70 -10.02
N GLY A 197 2.39 -2.41 -8.91
CA GLY A 197 2.29 -3.11 -7.62
C GLY A 197 0.93 -3.03 -6.89
N GLU A 198 -0.09 -2.43 -7.49
CA GLU A 198 -1.38 -2.07 -6.86
C GLU A 198 -2.33 -3.24 -6.57
N HIS A 199 -1.95 -4.50 -6.82
CA HIS A 199 -2.92 -5.60 -6.97
C HIS A 199 -2.78 -6.81 -6.03
N GLU A 200 -1.93 -6.77 -5.00
CA GLU A 200 -1.72 -7.96 -4.15
C GLU A 200 -2.74 -8.13 -2.99
N HIS A 201 -3.83 -7.37 -2.96
CA HIS A 201 -4.98 -7.68 -2.09
C HIS A 201 -6.04 -8.58 -2.74
N GLY A 202 -6.03 -8.69 -4.09
CA GLY A 202 -7.08 -9.35 -4.87
C GLY A 202 -6.69 -10.61 -5.64
N ARG A 203 -5.40 -11.00 -5.68
CA ARG A 203 -5.01 -12.29 -6.29
C ARG A 203 -5.02 -13.41 -5.25
N GLN A 204 -6.06 -14.22 -5.31
CA GLN A 204 -6.03 -15.65 -4.99
C GLN A 204 -6.24 -16.41 -6.29
#